data_AF-A0A962SYP5-F1
#
_entry.id   AF-A0A962SYP5-F1
#
_cell.length_a   1.000
_cell.length_b   1.000
_cell.length_c   1.000
_cell.angle_alpha   90.00
_cell.angle_beta   90.00
_cell.angle_gamma   90.00
#
_symmetry.space_group_name_H-M   'P 1'
#
loop_
_entity.id
_entity.type
_entity.pdbx_description
1 polymer ?
#
loop_
_entity_poly.entity_id
_entity_poly.type
_entity_poly.pdbx_seq_one_letter_code
_entity_poly.pdbx_strand_id
1 'polypeptide(L)'
;MKIFRILSVALVLLFSAVAVQAQGFNNESFPNGIGKKEMVYKFLVPEGVTVTNQKGEVKKGGSIVMVPGSRIKLLESPYVKEMQKDEAFMSSFMNAEQYFGMPAEKVRDFAVISLMVPEGVTIEGEGGKTIKGPGDLILMVSSGGSEVMEDKQPAGYWDTMGWEMR
;
A
#
# COMPACT_ATOMS: atom_id res chain seq x y z
N MET A 1 -65.50 6.46 8.59
CA MET A 1 -64.58 7.38 9.31
C MET A 1 -63.15 6.92 8.96
N LYS A 2 -62.39 7.59 8.09
CA LYS A 2 -61.62 8.85 8.24
C LYS A 2 -60.47 8.79 9.28
N ILE A 3 -59.23 8.77 8.73
CA ILE A 3 -57.99 9.47 9.16
C ILE A 3 -57.23 8.78 10.33
N PHE A 4 -55.95 8.35 10.21
CA PHE A 4 -54.74 9.18 10.04
C PHE A 4 -53.60 8.46 9.28
N ARG A 5 -52.99 9.19 8.34
CA ARG A 5 -51.61 9.01 7.88
C ARG A 5 -50.67 9.69 8.90
N ILE A 6 -49.43 9.22 9.04
CA ILE A 6 -48.15 9.98 8.91
C ILE A 6 -46.97 9.19 9.54
N LEU A 7 -45.97 8.96 8.69
CA LEU A 7 -44.51 8.84 8.88
C LEU A 7 -43.90 8.55 10.26
N SER A 8 -42.97 7.59 10.28
CA SER A 8 -41.55 7.67 10.75
C SER A 8 -40.95 6.26 10.57
N VAL A 9 -40.13 5.95 9.57
CA VAL A 9 -38.69 6.27 9.42
C VAL A 9 -37.91 6.06 10.72
N ALA A 10 -36.82 5.28 10.63
CA ALA A 10 -35.90 4.85 11.69
C ALA A 10 -36.43 3.63 12.48
N LEU A 11 -35.70 2.55 12.71
CA LEU A 11 -34.26 2.43 12.89
C LEU A 11 -33.90 0.94 12.75
N VAL A 12 -33.54 0.48 11.55
CA VAL A 12 -32.82 -0.79 11.42
C VAL A 12 -31.34 -0.45 11.61
N LEU A 13 -30.93 -0.36 12.88
CA LEU A 13 -29.50 -0.46 13.24
C LEU A 13 -29.08 -1.92 13.03
N LEU A 14 -28.98 -2.31 11.76
CA LEU A 14 -28.10 -3.40 11.35
C LEU A 14 -26.69 -2.87 11.60
N PHE A 15 -26.18 -3.14 12.80
CA PHE A 15 -24.75 -3.23 13.05
C PHE A 15 -24.21 -4.41 12.22
N SER A 16 -24.13 -4.25 10.90
CA SER A 16 -23.06 -4.85 10.12
C SER A 16 -21.80 -4.03 10.41
N ALA A 17 -21.36 -4.07 11.67
CA ALA A 17 -19.95 -3.96 11.95
C ALA A 17 -19.33 -5.18 11.26
N VAL A 18 -18.95 -5.00 10.00
CA VAL A 18 -17.94 -5.85 9.39
C VAL A 18 -16.74 -5.61 10.27
N ALA A 19 -16.56 -6.50 11.24
CA ALA A 19 -15.28 -6.66 11.89
C ALA A 19 -14.33 -7.01 10.74
N VAL A 20 -13.69 -5.99 10.19
CA VAL A 20 -12.36 -6.16 9.61
C VAL A 20 -11.54 -6.63 10.80
N GLN A 21 -11.57 -7.95 11.04
CA GLN A 21 -10.59 -8.59 11.89
C GLN A 21 -9.27 -8.13 11.29
N ALA A 22 -8.53 -7.33 12.05
CA ALA A 22 -7.18 -6.95 11.73
C ALA A 22 -6.38 -8.25 11.62
N GLN A 23 -6.39 -8.81 10.42
CA GLN A 23 -5.55 -9.92 10.05
C GLN A 23 -4.17 -9.28 9.99
N GLY A 24 -3.36 -9.56 11.02
CA GLY A 24 -1.94 -9.25 10.98
C GLY A 24 -1.38 -9.71 9.62
N PHE A 25 -0.37 -8.99 9.13
CA PHE A 25 0.20 -9.22 7.82
C PHE A 25 0.41 -10.73 7.56
N ASN A 26 -0.26 -11.29 6.55
CA ASN A 26 -0.22 -12.72 6.29
C ASN A 26 1.16 -13.10 5.74
N ASN A 27 2.10 -13.33 6.64
CA ASN A 27 3.49 -13.68 6.32
C ASN A 27 3.61 -14.93 5.43
N GLU A 28 2.61 -15.83 5.40
CA GLU A 28 2.64 -17.01 4.52
C GLU A 28 2.41 -16.65 3.04
N SER A 29 1.56 -15.65 2.78
CA SER A 29 1.37 -15.08 1.44
C SER A 29 2.46 -14.06 1.08
N PHE A 30 3.19 -13.59 2.08
CA PHE A 30 4.14 -12.50 2.00
C PHE A 30 5.46 -12.83 2.73
N PRO A 31 6.26 -13.79 2.24
CA PRO A 31 7.54 -14.11 2.85
C PRO A 31 8.53 -12.96 2.68
N ASN A 32 9.46 -12.81 3.64
CA ASN A 32 10.56 -11.86 3.53
C ASN A 32 11.38 -12.10 2.25
N GLY A 33 11.92 -11.03 1.68
CA GLY A 33 12.66 -11.09 0.43
C GLY A 33 11.80 -10.81 -0.79
N ILE A 34 12.24 -11.28 -1.96
CA ILE A 34 11.58 -10.99 -3.24
C ILE A 34 10.20 -11.66 -3.26
N GLY A 35 9.18 -10.92 -3.67
CA GLY A 35 7.83 -11.47 -3.84
C GLY A 35 7.78 -12.60 -4.86
N LYS A 36 6.77 -13.45 -4.75
CA LYS A 36 6.55 -14.57 -5.69
C LYS A 36 6.25 -14.03 -7.08
N LYS A 37 7.00 -14.44 -8.09
CA LYS A 37 6.94 -13.86 -9.46
C LYS A 37 5.60 -14.09 -10.14
N GLU A 38 4.93 -15.18 -9.79
CA GLU A 38 3.62 -15.60 -10.24
C GLU A 38 2.46 -14.91 -9.51
N MET A 39 2.76 -13.97 -8.60
CA MET A 39 1.77 -13.28 -7.78
C MET A 39 1.77 -11.77 -8.03
N VAL A 40 0.59 -11.17 -7.87
CA VAL A 40 0.37 -9.74 -7.71
C VAL A 40 0.00 -9.45 -6.27
N TYR A 41 0.60 -8.39 -5.76
CA TYR A 41 0.44 -7.91 -4.42
C TYR A 41 -0.36 -6.61 -4.43
N LYS A 42 -1.48 -6.59 -3.71
CA LYS A 42 -2.29 -5.40 -3.51
C LYS A 42 -1.86 -4.69 -2.24
N PHE A 43 -1.73 -3.37 -2.31
CA PHE A 43 -1.43 -2.52 -1.16
C PHE A 43 -2.30 -1.28 -1.16
N LEU A 44 -2.50 -0.71 0.02
CA LEU A 44 -2.99 0.65 0.15
C LEU A 44 -1.82 1.63 0.02
N VAL A 45 -2.00 2.65 -0.81
CA VAL A 45 -1.12 3.81 -0.84
C VAL A 45 -1.19 4.50 0.52
N PRO A 46 -0.05 4.72 1.20
CA PRO A 46 -0.06 5.39 2.49
C PRO A 46 -0.64 6.81 2.40
N GLU A 47 -1.26 7.26 3.48
CA GLU A 47 -1.72 8.64 3.59
C GLU A 47 -0.57 9.62 3.39
N GLY A 48 -0.85 10.74 2.72
CA GLY A 48 0.15 11.74 2.36
C GLY A 48 1.01 11.39 1.15
N VAL A 49 0.85 10.19 0.56
CA VAL A 49 1.52 9.79 -0.68
C VAL A 49 0.59 10.01 -1.89
N THR A 50 1.14 10.63 -2.93
CA THR A 50 0.50 10.78 -4.24
C THR A 50 1.34 10.05 -5.29
N VAL A 51 0.67 9.31 -6.17
CA VAL A 51 1.32 8.60 -7.28
C VAL A 51 0.73 9.07 -8.58
N THR A 52 1.60 9.50 -9.48
CA THR A 52 1.27 9.90 -10.85
C THR A 52 1.91 8.90 -11.81
N ASN A 53 1.11 8.22 -12.65
CA ASN A 53 1.63 7.28 -13.63
C ASN A 53 2.03 7.96 -14.95
N GLN A 54 2.56 7.17 -15.88
CA GLN A 54 2.98 7.64 -17.21
C GLN A 54 1.85 8.29 -18.02
N LYS A 55 0.57 7.95 -17.74
CA LYS A 55 -0.60 8.51 -18.40
C LYS A 55 -1.08 9.83 -17.78
N GLY A 56 -0.43 10.27 -16.68
CA GLY A 56 -0.85 11.43 -15.91
C GLY A 56 -2.03 11.15 -14.97
N GLU A 57 -2.43 9.89 -14.79
CA GLU A 57 -3.44 9.51 -13.81
C GLU A 57 -2.86 9.65 -12.41
N VAL A 58 -3.66 10.14 -11.46
CA VAL A 58 -3.22 10.45 -10.09
C VAL A 58 -4.01 9.64 -9.07
N LYS A 59 -3.32 8.94 -8.18
CA LYS A 59 -3.88 8.28 -6.98
C LYS A 59 -3.28 8.88 -5.73
N LYS A 60 -4.09 9.01 -4.68
CA LYS A 60 -3.69 9.53 -3.37
C LYS A 60 -3.78 8.44 -2.31
N GLY A 61 -3.32 8.75 -1.09
CA GLY A 61 -3.52 7.95 0.11
C GLY A 61 -4.90 7.29 0.18
N GLY A 62 -4.92 6.03 0.63
CA GLY A 62 -6.12 5.20 0.70
C GLY A 62 -6.50 4.50 -0.61
N SER A 63 -5.82 4.77 -1.72
CA SER A 63 -6.02 4.05 -2.98
C SER A 63 -5.41 2.64 -2.94
N ILE A 64 -6.03 1.67 -3.61
CA ILE A 64 -5.45 0.32 -3.80
C ILE A 64 -4.58 0.30 -5.04
N VAL A 65 -3.42 -0.34 -4.94
CA VAL A 65 -2.46 -0.48 -6.04
C VAL A 65 -1.95 -1.91 -6.12
N MET A 66 -1.73 -2.38 -7.35
CA MET A 66 -1.38 -3.76 -7.66
C MET A 66 0.04 -3.83 -8.21
N VAL A 67 0.91 -4.62 -7.58
CA VAL A 67 2.34 -4.69 -7.88
C VAL A 67 2.73 -6.15 -8.14
N PRO A 68 3.38 -6.48 -9.27
CA PRO A 68 3.90 -7.81 -9.48
C PRO A 68 4.95 -8.18 -8.42
N GLY A 69 4.96 -9.44 -7.98
CA GLY A 69 5.89 -9.93 -6.99
C GLY A 69 7.36 -9.82 -7.40
N SER A 70 7.63 -9.86 -8.71
CA SER A 70 8.95 -9.64 -9.27
C SER A 70 9.49 -8.22 -9.06
N ARG A 71 8.64 -7.26 -8.66
CA ARG A 71 8.95 -5.83 -8.50
C ARG A 71 8.89 -5.37 -7.05
N ILE A 72 8.64 -6.28 -6.12
CA ILE A 72 8.53 -5.99 -4.70
C ILE A 72 9.42 -6.90 -3.86
N LYS A 73 10.01 -6.32 -2.82
CA LYS A 73 10.79 -7.02 -1.81
C LYS A 73 10.27 -6.63 -0.43
N LEU A 74 9.97 -7.61 0.40
CA LEU A 74 9.62 -7.37 1.78
C LEU A 74 10.88 -7.28 2.63
N LEU A 75 10.94 -6.24 3.46
CA LEU A 75 12.07 -5.92 4.30
C LEU A 75 11.79 -6.27 5.75
N GLU A 76 12.73 -6.98 6.38
CA GLU A 76 12.62 -7.35 7.78
C GLU A 76 12.81 -6.13 8.69
N SER A 77 12.04 -6.03 9.78
CA SER A 77 12.16 -4.90 10.72
C SER A 77 13.59 -4.69 11.25
N PRO A 78 14.36 -5.74 11.63
CA PRO A 78 15.76 -5.54 12.04
C PRO A 78 16.62 -4.88 10.96
N TYR A 79 16.47 -5.30 9.70
CA TYR A 79 17.17 -4.71 8.57
C TYR A 79 16.77 -3.23 8.37
N VAL A 80 15.47 -2.92 8.42
CA VAL A 80 14.99 -1.53 8.27
C VAL A 80 15.54 -0.62 9.36
N LYS A 81 15.64 -1.11 10.61
CA LYS A 81 16.23 -0.37 11.73
C LYS A 81 17.73 -0.14 11.55
N GLU A 82 18.46 -1.10 11.01
CA GLU A 82 19.87 -0.95 10.69
C GLU A 82 20.09 0.10 9.60
N MET A 83 19.28 0.04 8.54
CA MET A 83 19.33 0.96 7.40
C MET A 83 18.84 2.39 7.71
N GLN A 84 18.31 2.65 8.91
CA GLN A 84 17.93 4.01 9.33
C GLN A 84 19.10 5.00 9.27
N LYS A 85 20.34 4.50 9.38
CA LYS A 85 21.56 5.31 9.31
C LYS A 85 22.01 5.61 7.88
N ASP A 86 21.43 4.95 6.89
CA ASP A 86 21.76 5.10 5.49
C ASP A 86 20.89 6.19 4.86
N GLU A 87 21.53 7.29 4.43
CA GLU A 87 20.83 8.44 3.87
C GLU A 87 20.12 8.10 2.55
N ALA A 88 20.68 7.22 1.72
CA ALA A 88 20.07 6.83 0.45
C ALA A 88 18.80 6.01 0.71
N PHE A 89 18.87 5.03 1.63
CA PHE A 89 17.71 4.27 2.07
C PHE A 89 16.62 5.18 2.64
N MET A 90 16.99 6.10 3.54
CA MET A 90 16.06 7.04 4.14
C MET A 90 15.49 8.03 3.12
N SER A 91 16.22 8.39 2.07
CA SER A 91 15.71 9.22 0.97
C SER A 91 14.65 8.49 0.14
N SER A 92 14.81 7.18 -0.06
CA SER A 92 13.83 6.33 -0.75
C SER A 92 12.64 5.92 0.12
N PHE A 93 12.74 6.05 1.44
CA PHE A 93 11.67 5.68 2.38
C PHE A 93 10.65 6.81 2.54
N MET A 94 9.52 6.69 1.84
CA MET A 94 8.56 7.79 1.68
C MET A 94 7.87 8.18 2.99
N ASN A 95 7.52 7.21 3.82
CA ASN A 95 6.81 7.42 5.09
C ASN A 95 7.61 6.92 6.30
N ALA A 96 8.92 7.16 6.27
CA ALA A 96 9.84 6.72 7.32
C ALA A 96 9.50 7.30 8.70
N GLU A 97 9.13 8.59 8.78
CA GLU A 97 8.77 9.24 10.04
C GLU A 97 7.56 8.55 10.71
N GLN A 98 6.57 8.14 9.92
CA GLN A 98 5.41 7.40 10.41
C GLN A 98 5.83 6.02 10.96
N TYR A 99 6.75 5.33 10.28
CA TYR A 99 7.26 4.03 10.72
C TYR A 99 8.06 4.13 12.02
N PHE A 100 9.05 5.04 12.08
CA PHE A 100 9.94 5.17 13.24
C PHE A 100 9.29 5.88 14.43
N GLY A 101 8.25 6.69 14.21
CA GLY A 101 7.43 7.30 15.26
C GLY A 101 6.38 6.36 15.86
N MET A 102 6.18 5.18 15.28
CA MET A 102 5.15 4.25 15.71
C MET A 102 5.55 3.45 16.96
N PRO A 103 4.65 3.26 17.94
CA PRO A 103 4.88 2.33 19.04
C PRO A 103 5.13 0.90 18.53
N ALA A 104 6.09 0.18 19.12
CA ALA A 104 6.49 -1.16 18.69
C ALA A 104 5.31 -2.16 18.60
N GLU A 105 4.31 -2.00 19.46
CA GLU A 105 3.10 -2.83 19.52
C GLU A 105 2.21 -2.71 18.27
N LYS A 106 2.30 -1.58 17.54
CA LYS A 106 1.52 -1.34 16.32
C LYS A 106 2.28 -1.71 15.05
N VAL A 107 3.61 -1.81 15.11
CA VAL A 107 4.45 -2.14 13.94
C VAL A 107 4.08 -3.48 13.32
N ARG A 108 3.53 -4.43 14.11
CA ARG A 108 3.08 -5.74 13.64
C ARG A 108 1.93 -5.71 12.62
N ASP A 109 1.18 -4.60 12.57
CA ASP A 109 0.07 -4.42 11.64
C ASP A 109 0.54 -3.83 10.29
N PHE A 110 1.85 -3.61 10.14
CA PHE A 110 2.45 -3.01 8.96
C PHE A 110 3.62 -3.86 8.46
N ALA A 111 3.90 -3.75 7.17
CA ALA A 111 5.11 -4.28 6.55
C ALA A 111 5.90 -3.15 5.91
N VAL A 112 7.21 -3.30 5.82
CA VAL A 112 8.05 -2.40 5.02
C VAL A 112 8.42 -3.12 3.73
N ILE A 113 8.11 -2.47 2.61
CA ILE A 113 8.36 -3.00 1.27
C ILE A 113 9.33 -2.09 0.53
N SER A 114 10.20 -2.69 -0.27
CA SER A 114 10.96 -2.03 -1.32
C SER A 114 10.31 -2.36 -2.65
N LEU A 115 10.01 -1.35 -3.45
CA LEU A 115 9.31 -1.45 -4.71
C LEU A 115 10.13 -0.79 -5.80
N MET A 116 10.28 -1.48 -6.93
CA MET A 116 10.89 -0.89 -8.11
C MET A 116 9.86 -0.06 -8.86
N VAL A 117 10.00 1.25 -8.76
CA VAL A 117 9.17 2.23 -9.49
C VAL A 117 9.56 2.15 -10.96
N PRO A 118 8.61 1.90 -11.88
CA PRO A 118 8.92 1.87 -13.31
C PRO A 118 9.13 3.29 -13.85
N GLU A 119 9.81 3.39 -14.99
CA GLU A 119 10.08 4.66 -15.65
C GLU A 119 8.81 5.51 -15.83
N GLY A 120 8.92 6.84 -15.75
CA GLY A 120 7.79 7.76 -15.96
C GLY A 120 6.68 7.72 -14.91
N VAL A 121 6.82 6.93 -13.83
CA VAL A 121 6.02 7.07 -12.61
C VAL A 121 6.69 8.06 -11.67
N THR A 122 5.90 8.97 -11.10
CA THR A 122 6.33 9.92 -10.07
C THR A 122 5.56 9.67 -8.79
N ILE A 123 6.27 9.64 -7.66
CA ILE A 123 5.72 9.45 -6.33
C ILE A 123 6.11 10.65 -5.49
N GLU A 124 5.12 11.28 -4.88
CA GLU A 124 5.28 12.46 -4.04
C GLU A 124 4.78 12.13 -2.64
N GLY A 125 5.56 12.48 -1.62
CA GLY A 125 5.19 12.32 -0.22
C GLY A 125 5.09 13.64 0.51
N GLU A 126 4.67 13.56 1.77
CA GLU A 126 4.71 14.70 2.69
C GLU A 126 6.14 15.24 2.85
N GLY A 127 6.25 16.54 3.12
CA GLY A 127 7.55 17.21 3.21
C GLY A 127 8.25 17.47 1.87
N GLY A 128 7.56 17.27 0.73
CA GLY A 128 8.09 17.59 -0.60
C GLY A 128 9.06 16.54 -1.16
N LYS A 129 9.11 15.34 -0.56
CA LYS A 129 9.91 14.23 -1.08
C LYS A 129 9.30 13.74 -2.39
N THR A 130 10.15 13.56 -3.40
CA THR A 130 9.74 13.06 -4.72
C THR A 130 10.66 11.93 -5.18
N ILE A 131 10.08 10.83 -5.64
CA ILE A 131 10.78 9.72 -6.29
C ILE A 131 10.27 9.62 -7.72
N LYS A 132 11.19 9.56 -8.68
CA LYS A 132 10.89 9.35 -10.10
C LYS A 132 11.49 8.02 -10.53
N GLY A 133 10.71 7.22 -11.23
CA GLY A 133 11.21 5.97 -11.79
C GLY A 133 12.13 6.20 -13.00
N PRO A 134 13.03 5.25 -13.30
CA PRO A 134 13.24 3.99 -12.58
C PRO A 134 14.02 4.20 -11.27
N GLY A 135 13.54 3.63 -10.16
CA GLY A 135 14.18 3.76 -8.86
C GLY A 135 13.52 2.97 -7.75
N ASP A 136 14.22 2.81 -6.63
CA ASP A 136 13.71 2.11 -5.45
C ASP A 136 12.88 3.06 -4.57
N LEU A 137 11.66 2.61 -4.26
CA LEU A 137 10.74 3.22 -3.32
C LEU A 137 10.62 2.29 -2.11
N ILE A 138 10.82 2.83 -0.91
CA ILE A 138 10.54 2.10 0.33
C ILE A 138 9.27 2.67 0.95
N LEU A 139 8.34 1.79 1.32
CA LEU A 139 7.06 2.13 1.94
C LEU A 139 6.79 1.25 3.15
N MET A 140 6.27 1.87 4.20
CA MET A 140 5.47 1.16 5.20
C MET A 140 4.04 1.06 4.66
N VAL A 141 3.54 -0.17 4.54
CA VAL A 141 2.17 -0.47 4.07
C VAL A 141 1.39 -1.21 5.15
N SER A 142 0.09 -0.92 5.22
CA SER A 142 -0.83 -1.58 6.16
C SER A 142 -1.12 -3.03 5.73
N SER A 143 -1.25 -3.94 6.69
CA SER A 143 -1.79 -5.28 6.42
C SER A 143 -3.28 -5.26 6.09
N GLY A 144 -4.02 -4.28 6.63
CA GLY A 144 -5.44 -4.11 6.36
C GLY A 144 -5.66 -3.72 4.90
N GLY A 145 -6.28 -4.61 4.11
CA GLY A 145 -6.55 -4.40 2.69
C GLY A 145 -5.44 -4.88 1.75
N SER A 146 -4.37 -5.48 2.28
CA SER A 146 -3.33 -6.11 1.46
C SER A 146 -3.72 -7.54 1.09
N GLU A 147 -3.70 -7.85 -0.20
CA GLU A 147 -4.07 -9.16 -0.75
C GLU A 147 -2.96 -9.69 -1.67
N VAL A 148 -2.84 -11.01 -1.77
CA VAL A 148 -2.00 -11.67 -2.77
C VAL A 148 -2.89 -12.51 -3.66
N MET A 149 -2.67 -12.40 -4.96
CA MET A 149 -3.38 -13.21 -5.95
C MET A 149 -2.46 -13.59 -7.09
N GLU A 150 -2.86 -14.61 -7.83
CA GLU A 150 -2.20 -15.03 -9.05
C GLU A 150 -2.11 -13.85 -10.04
N ASP A 151 -0.91 -13.63 -10.59
CA ASP A 151 -0.70 -12.62 -11.61
C ASP A 151 -1.33 -13.07 -12.92
N LYS A 152 -2.40 -12.37 -13.32
CA LYS A 152 -3.09 -12.57 -14.60
C LYS A 152 -2.78 -11.48 -15.61
N GLN A 153 -1.89 -10.54 -15.28
CA GLN A 153 -1.51 -9.46 -16.18
C GLN A 153 -0.48 -9.97 -17.20
N PRO A 154 -0.46 -9.39 -18.41
CA PRO A 154 0.54 -9.75 -19.41
C PRO A 154 1.96 -9.38 -18.94
N ALA A 155 2.97 -10.14 -19.38
CA ALA A 155 4.36 -9.84 -19.07
C ALA A 155 4.74 -8.42 -19.56
N GLY A 156 5.50 -7.69 -18.73
CA GLY A 156 5.87 -6.29 -19.03
C GLY A 156 4.75 -5.27 -18.80
N TYR A 157 3.57 -5.70 -18.33
CA TYR A 157 2.47 -4.80 -17.97
C TYR A 157 2.93 -3.70 -17.02
N TRP A 158 3.69 -4.04 -15.98
CA TRP A 158 4.19 -3.08 -15.00
C TRP A 158 5.12 -2.02 -15.60
N ASP A 159 5.94 -2.41 -16.57
CA ASP A 159 6.93 -1.52 -17.18
C ASP A 159 6.29 -0.60 -18.25
N THR A 160 5.14 -1.02 -18.79
CA THR A 160 4.45 -0.33 -19.91
C THR A 160 3.20 0.45 -19.47
N MET A 161 2.49 -0.04 -18.47
CA MET A 161 1.28 0.59 -17.92
C MET A 161 1.55 1.22 -16.56
N GLY A 162 2.70 0.95 -15.95
CA GLY A 162 3.07 1.45 -14.63
C GLY A 162 2.17 0.86 -13.55
N TRP A 163 1.81 1.71 -12.59
CA TRP A 163 0.81 1.40 -11.58
C TRP A 163 -0.57 1.28 -12.23
N GLU A 164 -1.15 0.08 -12.23
CA GLU A 164 -2.54 -0.10 -12.65
C GLU A 164 -3.48 0.55 -11.64
N MET A 165 -4.13 1.63 -12.07
CA MET A 165 -5.02 2.45 -11.25
C MET A 165 -6.48 2.00 -11.43
N ARG A 166 -6.84 0.76 -11.03
CA ARG A 166 -8.25 0.33 -11.03
C ARG A 166 -9.05 0.93 -9.86
#